data_AF-A0A7J4V4I5-F1
#
_entry.id   AF-A0A7J4V4I5-F1
#
_cell.length_a   1.000
_cell.length_b   1.000
_cell.length_c   1.000
_cell.angle_alpha   90.00
_cell.angle_beta   90.00
_cell.angle_gamma   90.00
#
_symmetry.space_group_name_H-M   'P 1'
#
loop_
_entity.id
_entity.type
_entity.pdbx_description
1 polymer ?
#
loop_
_entity_poly.entity_id
_entity_poly.type
_entity_poly.pdbx_seq_one_letter_code
_entity_poly.pdbx_strand_id
1 'polypeptide(L)'
;MRQYYFILADSELELIPSEIVNERCVLNNARARGKAPEKILLDASHHHPAFGKIRESDRRGRPDIPHFFLMLCLDSDLSVQGRLRAFVHTRNNDVIAVNPETRLPPNYPRFVGLIETLYEKQVVPSAENALLELRQGVTLETLVSALKPDEVVVLDTNGEKTDSFAEKMVELKGDRIVIIVGGFSKG
;
A
#
# COMPACT_ATOMS: atom_id res chain seq x y z
N MET A 1 11.70 -10.04 21.80
CA MET A 1 12.11 -8.74 21.20
C MET A 1 10.97 -8.36 20.29
N ARG A 2 10.30 -7.24 20.57
CA ARG A 2 9.03 -6.90 19.94
C ARG A 2 9.16 -6.65 18.43
N GLN A 3 8.31 -7.31 17.66
CA GLN A 3 8.09 -7.19 16.23
C GLN A 3 6.87 -6.30 15.95
N TYR A 4 7.04 -5.36 15.03
CA TYR A 4 5.98 -4.46 14.57
C TYR A 4 5.57 -4.82 13.15
N TYR A 5 4.26 -4.79 12.92
CA TYR A 5 3.64 -4.96 11.63
C TYR A 5 2.86 -3.70 11.31
N PHE A 6 3.33 -2.93 10.34
CA PHE A 6 2.65 -1.72 9.89
C PHE A 6 1.82 -2.07 8.66
N ILE A 7 0.52 -1.80 8.72
CA ILE A 7 -0.42 -2.02 7.63
C ILE A 7 -0.98 -0.67 7.20
N LEU A 8 -0.74 -0.30 5.94
CA LEU A 8 -1.48 0.77 5.29
C LEU A 8 -2.78 0.18 4.71
N ALA A 9 -3.90 0.40 5.39
CA ALA A 9 -5.18 -0.21 5.09
C ALA A 9 -6.01 0.58 4.08
N ASP A 10 -6.84 -0.12 3.32
CA ASP A 10 -7.79 0.47 2.36
C ASP A 10 -7.14 1.48 1.39
N SER A 11 -5.96 1.12 0.89
CA SER A 11 -5.12 1.99 0.07
C SER A 11 -5.67 2.16 -1.34
N GLU A 12 -5.61 3.39 -1.86
CA GLU A 12 -6.13 3.80 -3.17
C GLU A 12 -5.15 3.48 -4.30
N LEU A 13 -4.71 2.21 -4.32
CA LEU A 13 -3.71 1.63 -5.20
C LEU A 13 -4.34 0.47 -5.99
N GLU A 14 -4.54 0.68 -7.29
CA GLU A 14 -5.18 -0.30 -8.16
C GLU A 14 -4.79 -0.05 -9.63
N LEU A 15 -4.98 -1.07 -10.47
CA LEU A 15 -4.93 -0.90 -11.92
C LEU A 15 -6.14 -0.11 -12.41
N ILE A 16 -6.08 0.37 -13.66
CA ILE A 16 -7.21 1.07 -14.29
C ILE A 16 -8.48 0.21 -14.25
N PRO A 17 -9.58 0.72 -13.68
CA PRO A 17 -10.88 0.04 -13.68
C PRO A 17 -11.43 -0.13 -15.10
N SER A 18 -12.15 -1.23 -15.32
CA SER A 18 -12.78 -1.58 -16.60
C SER A 18 -13.70 -0.49 -17.14
N GLU A 19 -14.33 0.27 -16.24
CA GLU A 19 -15.27 1.34 -16.51
C GLU A 19 -14.64 2.52 -17.25
N ILE A 20 -13.33 2.71 -17.10
CA ILE A 20 -12.61 3.85 -17.68
C ILE A 20 -11.42 3.47 -18.57
N VAL A 21 -11.24 2.18 -18.86
CA VAL A 21 -10.14 1.66 -19.69
C VAL A 21 -10.07 2.32 -21.07
N ASN A 22 -11.23 2.71 -21.62
CA ASN A 22 -11.39 3.32 -22.95
C ASN A 22 -11.42 4.87 -22.91
N GLU A 23 -11.20 5.49 -21.75
CA GLU A 23 -11.20 6.95 -21.64
C GLU A 23 -9.95 7.56 -22.29
N ARG A 24 -10.13 8.70 -22.97
CA ARG A 24 -9.05 9.33 -23.74
C ARG A 24 -7.80 9.64 -22.91
N CYS A 25 -7.95 10.08 -21.66
CA CYS A 25 -6.81 10.35 -20.78
C CYS A 25 -6.02 9.07 -20.44
N VAL A 26 -6.72 7.95 -20.22
CA VAL A 26 -6.12 6.64 -19.96
C VAL A 26 -5.42 6.13 -21.20
N LEU A 27 -6.10 6.10 -22.35
CA LEU A 27 -5.52 5.63 -23.62
C LEU A 27 -4.27 6.41 -24.01
N ASN A 28 -4.26 7.73 -23.82
CA ASN A 28 -3.11 8.57 -24.08
C ASN A 28 -1.95 8.26 -23.12
N ASN A 29 -2.21 8.09 -21.82
CA ASN A 29 -1.18 7.75 -20.84
C ASN A 29 -0.56 6.38 -21.14
N ALA A 30 -1.40 5.37 -21.39
CA ALA A 30 -0.98 4.02 -21.74
C ALA A 30 -0.12 4.01 -23.02
N ARG A 31 -0.56 4.72 -24.07
CA ARG A 31 0.20 4.85 -25.33
C ARG A 31 1.54 5.53 -25.12
N ALA A 32 1.61 6.61 -24.34
CA ALA A 32 2.86 7.30 -24.05
C ALA A 32 3.87 6.42 -23.29
N ARG A 33 3.37 5.44 -22.54
CA ARG A 33 4.18 4.48 -21.76
C ARG A 33 4.43 3.16 -22.49
N GLY A 34 3.83 2.96 -23.67
CA GLY A 34 3.92 1.70 -24.41
C GLY A 34 3.31 0.50 -23.67
N LYS A 35 2.29 0.73 -22.83
CA LYS A 35 1.63 -0.30 -22.01
C LYS A 35 0.16 -0.46 -22.39
N ALA A 36 -0.41 -1.62 -22.07
CA ALA A 36 -1.86 -1.82 -22.17
C ALA A 36 -2.58 -0.98 -21.10
N PRO A 37 -3.70 -0.29 -21.42
CA PRO A 37 -4.46 0.54 -20.47
C PRO A 37 -4.85 -0.16 -19.18
N GLU A 38 -5.25 -1.43 -19.24
CA GLU A 38 -5.64 -2.24 -18.09
C GLU A 38 -4.45 -2.66 -17.20
N LYS A 39 -3.20 -2.48 -17.66
CA LYS A 39 -1.97 -2.83 -16.96
C LYS A 39 -1.26 -1.65 -16.30
N ILE A 40 -1.79 -0.43 -16.41
CA ILE A 40 -1.23 0.74 -15.73
C ILE A 40 -1.97 1.03 -14.44
N LEU A 41 -1.30 1.65 -13.47
CA LEU A 41 -1.94 2.09 -12.23
C LEU A 41 -2.89 3.28 -12.47
N LEU A 42 -3.98 3.30 -11.72
CA LEU A 42 -4.84 4.47 -11.57
C LEU A 42 -4.09 5.54 -10.78
N ASP A 43 -4.16 6.79 -11.26
CA ASP A 43 -3.43 7.94 -10.70
C ASP A 43 -4.24 9.19 -11.03
N ALA A 44 -4.69 9.92 -10.01
CA ALA A 44 -5.48 11.13 -10.16
C ALA A 44 -4.74 12.20 -10.97
N SER A 45 -3.41 12.25 -10.92
CA SER A 45 -2.58 13.22 -11.65
C SER A 45 -2.69 13.07 -13.17
N HIS A 46 -3.05 11.89 -13.65
CA HIS A 46 -3.16 11.57 -15.07
C HIS A 46 -4.60 11.27 -15.51
N HIS A 47 -5.38 10.67 -14.63
CA HIS A 47 -6.64 10.03 -14.96
C HIS A 47 -7.86 10.76 -14.38
N HIS A 48 -7.69 11.87 -13.65
CA HIS A 48 -8.79 12.67 -13.11
C HIS A 48 -9.93 13.00 -14.10
N PRO A 49 -9.69 13.30 -15.40
CA PRO A 49 -10.78 13.53 -16.34
C PRO A 49 -11.78 12.35 -16.48
N ALA A 50 -11.35 11.12 -16.19
CA ALA A 50 -12.18 9.91 -16.24
C ALA A 50 -12.93 9.62 -14.93
N PHE A 51 -12.61 10.32 -13.84
CA PHE A 51 -13.05 9.95 -12.50
C PHE A 51 -14.57 10.06 -12.29
N GLY A 52 -15.26 10.89 -13.06
CA GLY A 52 -16.73 10.99 -13.01
C GLY A 52 -17.48 9.69 -13.39
N LYS A 53 -16.77 8.67 -13.89
CA LYS A 53 -17.33 7.38 -14.32
C LYS A 53 -17.07 6.24 -13.33
N ILE A 54 -16.33 6.49 -12.26
CA ILE A 54 -16.01 5.46 -11.24
C ILE A 54 -16.61 5.85 -9.88
N ARG A 55 -17.00 4.84 -9.10
CA ARG A 55 -17.52 5.06 -7.74
C ARG A 55 -16.40 5.52 -6.81
N GLU A 56 -16.76 6.34 -5.82
CA GLU A 56 -15.85 6.87 -4.77
C GLU A 56 -14.61 7.55 -5.35
N SER A 57 -14.81 8.26 -6.46
CA SER A 57 -13.72 8.85 -7.23
C SER A 57 -12.94 9.91 -6.48
N ASP A 58 -13.49 10.51 -5.42
CA ASP A 58 -12.87 11.59 -4.66
C ASP A 58 -11.67 11.15 -3.80
N ARG A 59 -11.51 9.84 -3.57
CA ARG A 59 -10.34 9.27 -2.86
C ARG A 59 -9.40 8.44 -3.75
N ARG A 60 -9.84 7.99 -4.94
CA ARG A 60 -9.12 7.03 -5.80
C ARG A 60 -7.85 7.56 -6.45
N GLY A 61 -6.98 6.63 -6.85
CA GLY A 61 -5.79 6.92 -7.65
C GLY A 61 -4.74 7.73 -6.89
N ARG A 62 -4.44 7.30 -5.65
CA ARG A 62 -3.43 7.92 -4.77
C ARG A 62 -2.30 6.95 -4.43
N PRO A 63 -1.60 6.38 -5.44
CA PRO A 63 -0.47 5.47 -5.21
C PRO A 63 0.74 6.17 -4.56
N ASP A 64 0.76 7.51 -4.51
CA ASP A 64 1.75 8.32 -3.80
C ASP A 64 1.70 8.10 -2.28
N ILE A 65 0.53 7.81 -1.71
CA ILE A 65 0.36 7.55 -0.27
C ILE A 65 1.09 6.24 0.12
N PRO A 66 0.83 5.08 -0.52
CA PRO A 66 1.63 3.87 -0.33
C PRO A 66 3.12 4.06 -0.58
N HIS A 67 3.49 4.84 -1.61
CA HIS A 67 4.90 5.10 -1.90
C HIS A 67 5.60 5.77 -0.71
N PHE A 68 5.03 6.87 -0.21
CA PHE A 68 5.60 7.61 0.91
C PHE A 68 5.62 6.80 2.20
N PHE A 69 4.51 6.10 2.51
CA PHE A 69 4.42 5.22 3.67
C PHE A 69 5.49 4.14 3.68
N LEU A 70 5.69 3.45 2.55
CA LEU A 70 6.68 2.39 2.46
C LEU A 70 8.11 2.92 2.57
N MET A 71 8.41 4.08 1.97
CA MET A 71 9.71 4.74 2.13
C MET A 71 10.02 5.01 3.60
N LEU A 72 9.08 5.61 4.34
CA LEU A 72 9.25 5.87 5.78
C LEU A 72 9.43 4.59 6.59
N CYS A 73 8.67 3.54 6.28
CA CYS A 73 8.81 2.26 6.96
C CYS A 73 10.20 1.66 6.76
N LEU A 74 10.67 1.60 5.51
CA LEU A 74 11.94 0.97 5.14
C LEU A 74 13.16 1.75 5.65
N ASP A 75 13.07 3.08 5.70
CA ASP A 75 14.15 3.96 6.20
C ASP A 75 14.20 4.04 7.73
N SER A 76 13.27 3.41 8.46
CA SER A 76 13.22 3.45 9.92
C SER A 76 14.28 2.57 10.60
N ASP A 77 14.74 2.98 11.79
CA ASP A 77 15.63 2.17 12.64
C ASP A 77 15.04 0.79 12.96
N LEU A 78 13.71 0.69 13.09
CA LEU A 78 13.03 -0.58 13.31
C LEU A 78 13.18 -1.54 12.12
N SER A 79 13.15 -1.01 10.89
CA SER A 79 13.42 -1.79 9.68
C SER A 79 14.87 -2.28 9.64
N VAL A 80 15.83 -1.39 9.94
CA VAL A 80 17.27 -1.74 10.01
C VAL A 80 17.54 -2.82 11.05
N GLN A 81 16.83 -2.79 12.19
CA GLN A 81 16.91 -3.81 13.24
C GLN A 81 16.15 -5.11 12.90
N GLY A 82 15.49 -5.19 11.75
CA GLY A 82 14.68 -6.35 11.33
C GLY A 82 13.34 -6.49 12.08
N ARG A 83 12.93 -5.46 12.84
CA ARG A 83 11.77 -5.45 13.76
C ARG A 83 10.52 -4.81 13.19
N LEU A 84 10.56 -4.38 11.93
CA LEU A 84 9.40 -3.87 11.20
C LEU A 84 9.11 -4.77 10.00
N ARG A 85 7.83 -5.01 9.73
CA ARG A 85 7.32 -5.56 8.48
C ARG A 85 6.19 -4.65 8.00
N ALA A 86 6.26 -4.22 6.74
CA ALA A 86 5.28 -3.32 6.15
C ALA A 86 4.38 -4.06 5.17
N PHE A 87 3.09 -3.72 5.21
CA PHE A 87 2.07 -4.22 4.31
C PHE A 87 1.25 -3.05 3.76
N VAL A 88 0.82 -3.18 2.51
CA VAL A 88 -0.20 -2.31 1.91
C VAL A 88 -1.40 -3.19 1.60
N HIS A 89 -2.53 -2.93 2.24
CA HIS A 89 -3.81 -3.51 1.88
C HIS A 89 -4.58 -2.49 1.04
N THR A 90 -5.02 -2.88 -0.16
CA THR A 90 -5.69 -1.99 -1.12
C THR A 90 -7.20 -2.01 -0.95
N ARG A 91 -7.87 -1.04 -1.59
CA ARG A 91 -9.35 -1.00 -1.68
C ARG A 91 -9.97 -2.25 -2.33
N ASN A 92 -9.18 -3.00 -3.10
CA ASN A 92 -9.63 -4.18 -3.83
C ASN A 92 -9.27 -5.49 -3.08
N ASN A 93 -8.92 -5.39 -1.79
CA ASN A 93 -8.44 -6.50 -0.96
C ASN A 93 -7.18 -7.17 -1.53
N ASP A 94 -6.31 -6.41 -2.20
CA ASP A 94 -4.98 -6.89 -2.53
C ASP A 94 -4.01 -6.53 -1.40
N VAL A 95 -3.13 -7.46 -1.04
CA VAL A 95 -2.10 -7.26 -0.02
C VAL A 95 -0.72 -7.31 -0.67
N ILE A 96 0.03 -6.22 -0.53
CA ILE A 96 1.45 -6.15 -0.87
C ILE A 96 2.25 -6.33 0.41
N ALA A 97 3.01 -7.42 0.50
CA ALA A 97 4.00 -7.64 1.55
C ALA A 97 5.37 -7.15 1.07
N VAL A 98 6.06 -6.39 1.92
CA VAL A 98 7.37 -5.80 1.61
C VAL A 98 8.45 -6.42 2.46
N ASN A 99 9.47 -7.00 1.81
CA ASN A 99 10.68 -7.45 2.47
C ASN A 99 11.45 -6.23 3.01
N PRO A 100 11.87 -6.19 4.29
CA PRO A 100 12.63 -5.07 4.85
C PRO A 100 13.95 -4.75 4.13
N GLU A 101 14.55 -5.73 3.45
CA GLU A 101 15.77 -5.53 2.65
C GLU A 101 15.50 -4.84 1.30
N THR A 102 14.24 -4.64 0.95
CA THR A 102 13.84 -3.99 -0.30
C THR A 102 14.35 -2.55 -0.34
N ARG A 103 15.03 -2.19 -1.42
CA ARG A 103 15.32 -0.80 -1.75
C ARG A 103 14.26 -0.29 -2.71
N LEU A 104 13.22 0.35 -2.18
CA LEU A 104 12.18 0.93 -3.01
C LEU A 104 12.73 2.08 -3.86
N PRO A 105 12.27 2.24 -5.12
CA PRO A 105 12.65 3.40 -5.91
C PRO A 105 12.18 4.70 -5.24
N PRO A 106 13.08 5.64 -4.93
CA PRO A 106 12.67 6.93 -4.35
C PRO A 106 11.97 7.83 -5.38
N ASN A 107 12.18 7.57 -6.67
CA ASN A 107 11.50 8.25 -7.76
C ASN A 107 10.11 7.65 -8.01
N TYR A 108 9.06 8.46 -7.84
CA TYR A 108 7.68 8.04 -7.96
C TYR A 108 7.34 7.31 -9.30
N PRO A 109 7.71 7.83 -10.49
CA PRO A 109 7.50 7.08 -11.73
C PRO A 109 8.12 5.68 -11.77
N ARG A 110 9.29 5.48 -11.15
CA ARG A 110 9.92 4.15 -11.03
C ARG A 110 9.16 3.25 -10.05
N PHE A 111 8.65 3.81 -8.95
CA PHE A 111 7.76 3.09 -8.03
C PHE A 111 6.49 2.61 -8.74
N VAL A 112 5.82 3.49 -9.51
CA VAL A 112 4.65 3.13 -10.31
C VAL A 112 4.96 1.96 -11.24
N GLY A 113 6.06 2.02 -11.99
CA GLY A 113 6.47 0.93 -12.87
C GLY A 113 6.76 -0.39 -12.15
N LEU A 114 7.33 -0.33 -10.94
CA LEU A 114 7.57 -1.49 -10.08
C LEU A 114 6.26 -2.13 -9.61
N ILE A 115 5.31 -1.34 -9.15
CA ILE A 115 4.01 -1.86 -8.68
C ILE A 115 3.21 -2.46 -9.84
N GLU A 116 3.21 -1.84 -11.02
CA GLU A 116 2.57 -2.44 -12.21
C GLU A 116 3.21 -3.80 -12.56
N THR A 117 4.54 -3.89 -12.45
CA THR A 117 5.25 -5.17 -12.65
C THR A 117 4.87 -6.19 -11.57
N LEU A 118 4.66 -5.74 -10.34
CA LEU A 118 4.21 -6.58 -9.23
C LEU A 118 2.79 -7.11 -9.49
N TYR A 119 1.85 -6.30 -10.00
CA TYR A 119 0.53 -6.78 -10.41
C TYR A 119 0.59 -7.82 -11.53
N GLU A 120 1.52 -7.68 -12.47
CA GLU A 120 1.69 -8.65 -13.56
C GLU A 120 2.33 -9.96 -13.10
N LYS A 121 3.34 -9.90 -12.22
CA LYS A 121 4.16 -11.05 -11.84
C LYS A 121 3.79 -11.68 -10.49
N GLN A 122 2.99 -10.99 -9.69
CA GLN A 122 2.64 -11.31 -8.28
C GLN A 122 3.83 -11.32 -7.31
N VAL A 123 5.06 -11.53 -7.79
CA VAL A 123 6.29 -11.50 -7.01
C VAL A 123 7.37 -10.78 -7.80
N VAL A 124 8.14 -9.90 -7.15
CA VAL A 124 9.32 -9.26 -7.75
C VAL A 124 10.51 -9.24 -6.78
N PRO A 125 11.75 -9.37 -7.28
CA PRO A 125 12.12 -9.65 -8.68
C PRO A 125 11.87 -11.11 -9.12
N SER A 126 11.93 -12.08 -8.20
CA SER A 126 11.69 -13.50 -8.47
C SER A 126 11.18 -14.23 -7.23
N ALA A 127 10.62 -15.43 -7.40
CA ALA A 127 10.13 -16.25 -6.29
C ALA A 127 11.24 -16.69 -5.31
N GLU A 128 12.47 -16.87 -5.81
CA GLU A 128 13.63 -17.26 -4.99
C GLU A 128 14.12 -16.11 -4.10
N ASN A 129 13.98 -14.87 -4.59
CA ASN A 129 14.45 -13.65 -3.91
C ASN A 129 13.34 -12.61 -3.87
N ALA A 130 12.18 -12.99 -3.31
CA ALA A 130 11.01 -12.12 -3.24
C ALA A 130 11.28 -10.89 -2.37
N LEU A 131 11.22 -9.71 -2.98
CA LEU A 131 11.30 -8.41 -2.30
C LEU A 131 9.91 -7.82 -2.08
N LEU A 132 9.03 -7.96 -3.07
CA LEU A 132 7.62 -7.64 -2.95
C LEU A 132 6.78 -8.85 -3.38
N GLU A 133 5.74 -9.14 -2.60
CA GLU A 133 4.74 -10.16 -2.92
C GLU A 133 3.35 -9.52 -2.91
N LEU A 134 2.54 -9.83 -3.91
CA LEU A 134 1.15 -9.43 -4.03
C LEU A 134 0.27 -10.67 -3.84
N ARG A 135 -0.77 -10.53 -3.01
CA ARG A 135 -1.80 -11.54 -2.80
C ARG A 135 -3.16 -10.89 -2.98
N GLN A 136 -3.95 -11.40 -3.92
CA GLN A 136 -5.23 -10.82 -4.26
C GLN A 136 -6.38 -11.43 -3.44
N GLY A 137 -7.41 -10.65 -3.15
CA GLY A 137 -8.61 -11.11 -2.44
C GLY A 137 -8.39 -11.44 -0.96
N VAL A 138 -7.34 -10.91 -0.34
CA VAL A 138 -7.05 -11.06 1.09
C VAL A 138 -7.63 -9.86 1.83
N THR A 139 -8.71 -10.07 2.60
CA THR A 139 -9.30 -8.99 3.41
C THR A 139 -8.36 -8.53 4.52
N LEU A 140 -8.60 -7.33 5.04
CA LEU A 140 -7.81 -6.77 6.13
C LEU A 140 -7.88 -7.66 7.38
N GLU A 141 -9.05 -8.21 7.70
CA GLU A 141 -9.23 -9.11 8.84
C GLU A 141 -8.41 -10.38 8.68
N THR A 142 -8.34 -10.91 7.45
CA THR A 142 -7.55 -12.10 7.12
C THR A 142 -6.06 -11.81 7.28
N LEU A 143 -5.59 -10.66 6.77
CA LEU A 143 -4.22 -10.22 6.94
C LEU A 143 -3.85 -10.07 8.42
N VAL A 144 -4.64 -9.32 9.20
CA VAL A 144 -4.39 -9.10 10.62
C VAL A 144 -4.38 -10.43 11.39
N SER A 145 -5.35 -11.31 11.12
CA SER A 145 -5.42 -12.63 11.77
C SER A 145 -4.20 -13.51 11.45
N ALA A 146 -3.70 -13.47 10.22
CA ALA A 146 -2.53 -14.24 9.80
C ALA A 146 -1.24 -13.80 10.54
N LEU A 147 -1.15 -12.53 10.94
CA LEU A 147 -0.02 -11.99 11.69
C LEU A 147 -0.02 -12.44 13.16
N LYS A 148 -1.16 -12.93 13.67
CA LYS A 148 -1.36 -13.38 15.06
C LYS A 148 -0.85 -12.33 16.07
N PRO A 149 -1.41 -11.11 16.03
CA PRO A 149 -1.00 -10.04 16.93
C PRO A 149 -1.34 -10.36 18.39
N ASP A 150 -0.50 -9.90 19.29
CA ASP A 150 -0.83 -9.79 20.71
C ASP A 150 -1.70 -8.54 20.96
N GLU A 151 -1.43 -7.46 20.22
CA GLU A 151 -2.16 -6.20 20.27
C GLU A 151 -2.33 -5.60 18.87
N VAL A 152 -3.48 -4.96 18.64
CA VAL A 152 -3.80 -4.24 17.39
C VAL A 152 -4.12 -2.79 17.72
N VAL A 153 -3.39 -1.87 17.11
CA VAL A 153 -3.59 -0.42 17.22
C VAL A 153 -4.08 0.13 15.89
N VAL A 154 -5.22 0.80 15.89
CA VAL A 154 -5.77 1.49 14.72
C VAL A 154 -5.65 2.99 14.95
N LEU A 155 -5.03 3.70 14.00
CA LEU A 155 -4.92 5.16 14.04
C LEU A 155 -6.18 5.77 13.41
N ASP A 156 -6.95 6.48 14.23
CA ASP A 156 -8.20 7.13 13.85
C ASP A 156 -8.26 8.55 14.46
N THR A 157 -8.71 9.52 13.68
CA THR A 157 -8.94 10.90 14.12
C THR A 157 -10.01 11.03 15.22
N ASN A 158 -10.92 10.07 15.32
CA ASN A 158 -11.95 9.99 16.36
C ASN A 158 -11.54 9.09 17.53
N GLY A 159 -10.32 8.54 17.51
CA GLY A 159 -9.79 7.67 18.56
C GLY A 159 -9.43 8.41 19.85
N GLU A 160 -8.90 7.65 20.82
CA GLU A 160 -8.35 8.22 22.04
C GLU A 160 -7.15 9.12 21.69
N LYS A 161 -7.23 10.40 22.03
CA LYS A 161 -6.13 11.33 21.83
C LYS A 161 -4.97 10.95 22.74
N THR A 162 -3.79 10.79 22.16
CA THR A 162 -2.53 10.62 22.90
C THR A 162 -1.61 11.80 22.65
N ASP A 163 -0.90 12.23 23.69
CA ASP A 163 0.12 13.27 23.60
C ASP A 163 1.43 12.72 22.97
N SER A 164 1.65 11.41 23.08
CA SER A 164 2.83 10.74 22.52
C SER A 164 2.47 9.35 22.00
N PHE A 165 2.65 9.15 20.69
CA PHE A 165 2.52 7.82 20.09
C PHE A 165 3.57 6.86 20.66
N ALA A 166 4.80 7.32 20.85
CA ALA A 166 5.90 6.48 21.35
C ALA A 166 5.61 5.94 22.75
N GLU A 167 5.05 6.75 23.66
CA GLU A 167 4.70 6.31 25.02
C GLU A 167 3.59 5.25 24.98
N LYS A 168 2.52 5.49 24.21
CA LYS A 168 1.44 4.51 24.03
C LYS A 168 1.98 3.18 23.49
N MET A 169 2.95 3.22 22.57
CA MET A 169 3.58 2.01 22.03
C MET A 169 4.42 1.23 23.04
N VAL A 170 4.99 1.89 24.06
CA VAL A 170 5.73 1.23 25.15
C VAL A 170 4.77 0.49 26.08
N GLU A 171 3.60 1.07 26.36
CA GLU A 171 2.58 0.50 27.25
C GLU A 171 1.92 -0.78 26.72
N LEU A 172 1.94 -0.99 25.39
CA LEU A 172 1.39 -2.18 24.77
C LEU A 172 2.04 -3.45 25.33
N LYS A 173 1.24 -4.50 25.48
CA LYS A 173 1.69 -5.81 25.95
C LYS A 173 2.03 -6.71 24.75
N GLY A 174 2.83 -7.74 25.02
CA GLY A 174 3.21 -8.71 23.99
C GLY A 174 4.38 -8.30 23.10
N ASP A 175 4.69 -9.18 22.17
CA ASP A 175 5.84 -9.11 21.26
C ASP A 175 5.41 -8.87 19.81
N ARG A 176 4.16 -9.09 19.42
CA ARG A 176 3.66 -8.90 18.04
C ARG A 176 2.61 -7.82 18.00
N ILE A 177 3.01 -6.63 17.57
CA ILE A 177 2.10 -5.48 17.53
C ILE A 177 1.75 -5.16 16.09
N VAL A 178 0.46 -5.12 15.78
CA VAL A 178 -0.04 -4.64 14.50
C VAL A 178 -0.49 -3.19 14.65
N ILE A 179 -0.05 -2.34 13.73
CA ILE A 179 -0.41 -0.92 13.66
C ILE A 179 -1.05 -0.68 12.30
N ILE A 180 -2.26 -0.15 12.30
CA ILE A 180 -3.07 0.08 11.10
C ILE A 180 -3.23 1.58 10.88
N VAL A 181 -2.90 2.04 9.67
CA VAL A 181 -3.02 3.42 9.20
C VAL A 181 -3.92 3.44 7.96
N GLY A 182 -4.84 4.39 7.84
CA GLY A 182 -5.62 4.58 6.62
C GLY A 182 -4.76 5.02 5.43
N GLY A 183 -4.86 4.31 4.31
CA GLY A 183 -4.09 4.50 3.07
C GLY A 183 -4.76 5.37 2.01
N PHE A 184 -5.65 6.25 2.43
CA PHE A 184 -6.54 7.01 1.58
C PHE A 184 -6.53 8.50 1.94
N SER A 185 -6.89 9.35 1.00
CA SER A 185 -6.90 10.80 1.22
C SER A 185 -8.12 11.31 1.99
N LYS A 186 -9.20 10.53 2.02
CA LYS A 186 -10.48 10.88 2.65
C LYS A 186 -11.26 9.61 2.97
N GLY A 187 -11.83 9.53 4.18
CA GLY A 187 -12.63 8.41 4.67
C GLY A 187 -13.02 8.60 6.12
#